data_AF-A0A848XJI5-F1
#
_entry.id   AF-A0A848XJI5-F1
#
_cell.length_a   1.000
_cell.length_b   1.000
_cell.length_c   1.000
_cell.angle_alpha   90.00
_cell.angle_beta   90.00
_cell.angle_gamma   90.00
#
_symmetry.space_group_name_H-M   'P 1'
#
loop_
_entity.id
_entity.type
_entity.pdbx_description
1 polymer ?
#
loop_
_entity_poly.entity_id
_entity_poly.type
_entity_poly.pdbx_seq_one_letter_code
_entity_poly.pdbx_strand_id
1 'polypeptide(L)'
;DTHAHDLHQGRIPLMREDFFQQLEAEDLAVTIALIHMDGKRLMGRWSDLTGSPSPLSTDRHRLQYAQEFRGSFGHVGMAGIDEFVTPFIGGATNTPWAPDVLNADYLEAAREQGGIGGFMHPFNGSVATPEAVSVSEIPVDAALGLGEFYDVICYWYDELANAEMYYRLLNAGFRIAATGGTDNFSDVWRDPGPGASRTYVRVEGPVTVDGWLDGIRSLNTFATNGPLLFATVEGLDPGHEIRREAGESGPVHVEVDVASITPVSRVEVIVNGEVVHSEDTRGRTGQFSLEADVPVEGSAWVAVRALGPTSPVVSDSYAFAQTTPVWIVEGDTPYVSGTDVRFLLEAVEAFRGRVAARDRFQRAEDRAQFLARVDSAAAVYRALLREAEGRN
;
A
#
# COMPACT_ATOMS: atom_id res chain seq x y z
N ASP A 1 -9.22 -7.92 -2.49
CA ASP A 1 -8.86 -7.34 -1.19
C ASP A 1 -7.49 -7.85 -0.81
N THR A 2 -6.52 -6.95 -0.64
CA THR A 2 -5.14 -7.27 -0.21
C THR A 2 -5.07 -7.67 1.26
N HIS A 3 -6.09 -7.32 2.07
CA HIS A 3 -6.06 -7.44 3.51
C HIS A 3 -7.43 -7.77 4.11
N ALA A 4 -7.65 -9.06 4.38
CA ALA A 4 -8.76 -9.49 5.22
C ALA A 4 -8.27 -10.51 6.26
N HIS A 5 -9.06 -10.68 7.31
CA HIS A 5 -8.88 -11.72 8.32
C HIS A 5 -10.19 -12.47 8.49
N ASP A 6 -10.13 -13.81 8.37
CA ASP A 6 -11.30 -14.64 8.62
C ASP A 6 -11.59 -14.75 10.12
N LEU A 7 -10.54 -14.90 10.92
CA LEU A 7 -10.61 -15.04 12.37
C LEU A 7 -9.79 -13.96 13.06
N HIS A 8 -10.36 -13.42 14.14
CA HIS A 8 -9.70 -12.52 15.06
C HIS A 8 -10.17 -12.82 16.51
N GLN A 9 -10.25 -11.79 17.36
CA GLN A 9 -10.83 -11.91 18.70
C GLN A 9 -12.37 -11.97 18.70
N GLY A 10 -12.97 -12.37 17.57
CA GLY A 10 -14.41 -12.56 17.44
C GLY A 10 -14.97 -13.53 18.46
N ARG A 11 -16.20 -13.25 18.92
CA ARG A 11 -16.95 -14.13 19.84
C ARG A 11 -17.77 -15.18 19.10
N ILE A 12 -17.90 -15.03 17.78
CA ILE A 12 -18.69 -15.89 16.92
C ILE A 12 -17.71 -16.75 16.14
N PRO A 13 -17.77 -18.10 16.26
CA PRO A 13 -16.94 -18.96 15.43
C PRO A 13 -17.30 -18.75 13.96
N LEU A 14 -16.31 -18.45 13.12
CA LEU A 14 -16.47 -18.36 11.66
C LEU A 14 -15.86 -19.59 10.98
N MET A 15 -16.70 -20.31 10.22
CA MET A 15 -16.25 -21.43 9.38
C MET A 15 -15.67 -20.90 8.07
N ARG A 16 -14.83 -21.71 7.39
CA ARG A 16 -14.22 -21.30 6.12
C ARG A 16 -15.26 -21.05 5.04
N GLU A 17 -16.29 -21.87 5.02
CA GLU A 17 -17.42 -21.78 4.11
C GLU A 17 -18.22 -20.48 4.33
N ASP A 18 -18.44 -20.11 5.59
CA ASP A 18 -19.14 -18.87 5.93
C ASP A 18 -18.31 -17.63 5.58
N PHE A 19 -17.00 -17.67 5.84
CA PHE A 19 -16.08 -16.61 5.40
C PHE A 19 -16.09 -16.47 3.87
N PHE A 20 -15.95 -17.58 3.15
CA PHE A 20 -15.95 -17.57 1.69
C PHE A 20 -17.27 -17.03 1.12
N GLN A 21 -18.42 -17.36 1.73
CA GLN A 21 -19.71 -16.78 1.36
C GLN A 21 -19.75 -15.25 1.54
N GLN A 22 -19.07 -14.69 2.54
CA GLN A 22 -18.95 -13.23 2.66
C GLN A 22 -18.16 -12.64 1.49
N LEU A 23 -17.08 -13.30 1.07
CA LEU A 23 -16.28 -12.86 -0.08
C LEU A 23 -17.07 -12.90 -1.40
N GLU A 24 -17.89 -13.94 -1.59
CA GLU A 24 -18.79 -14.05 -2.75
C GLU A 24 -19.90 -12.99 -2.72
N ALA A 25 -20.46 -12.70 -1.54
CA ALA A 25 -21.48 -11.67 -1.36
C ALA A 25 -20.95 -10.27 -1.69
N GLU A 26 -19.66 -10.02 -1.42
CA GLU A 26 -18.96 -8.78 -1.72
C GLU A 26 -18.36 -8.75 -3.15
N ASP A 27 -18.59 -9.79 -3.96
CA ASP A 27 -18.07 -9.94 -5.34
C ASP A 27 -16.55 -9.74 -5.43
N LEU A 28 -15.80 -10.36 -4.51
CA LEU A 28 -14.34 -10.25 -4.45
C LEU A 28 -13.66 -11.31 -5.32
N ALA A 29 -13.10 -10.85 -6.44
CA ALA A 29 -12.42 -11.74 -7.38
C ALA A 29 -11.19 -12.43 -6.78
N VAL A 30 -10.40 -11.69 -5.99
CA VAL A 30 -9.23 -12.21 -5.27
C VAL A 30 -9.23 -11.63 -3.86
N THR A 31 -9.05 -12.49 -2.86
CA THR A 31 -8.87 -12.12 -1.45
C THR A 31 -7.64 -12.81 -0.89
N ILE A 32 -6.77 -12.02 -0.27
CA ILE A 32 -5.67 -12.51 0.55
C ILE A 32 -6.11 -12.43 2.02
N ALA A 33 -6.32 -13.59 2.65
CA ALA A 33 -6.66 -13.69 4.05
C ALA A 33 -5.38 -13.84 4.88
N LEU A 34 -5.03 -12.81 5.63
CA LEU A 34 -3.79 -12.77 6.40
C LEU A 34 -3.99 -13.43 7.76
N ILE A 35 -3.20 -14.46 8.03
CA ILE A 35 -3.12 -15.08 9.35
C ILE A 35 -2.13 -14.27 10.18
N HIS A 36 -2.50 -13.94 11.41
CA HIS A 36 -1.66 -13.12 12.29
C HIS A 36 -1.66 -13.65 13.71
N MET A 37 -0.91 -12.97 14.57
CA MET A 37 -0.91 -13.23 16.00
C MET A 37 -1.25 -11.96 16.76
N ASP A 38 -2.11 -12.09 17.77
CA ASP A 38 -2.39 -11.02 18.72
C ASP A 38 -2.12 -11.51 20.14
N GLY A 39 -1.18 -10.83 20.81
CA GLY A 39 -0.62 -11.25 22.08
C GLY A 39 0.02 -12.63 22.00
N LYS A 40 -0.70 -13.66 22.44
CA LYS A 40 -0.23 -15.07 22.44
C LYS A 40 -1.10 -16.02 21.62
N ARG A 41 -2.07 -15.49 20.88
CA ARG A 41 -3.07 -16.28 20.17
C ARG A 41 -2.90 -16.09 18.68
N LEU A 42 -2.79 -17.21 17.97
CA LEU A 42 -2.93 -17.23 16.52
C LEU A 42 -4.38 -16.86 16.17
N MET A 43 -4.50 -15.90 15.26
CA MET A 43 -5.74 -15.47 14.63
C MET A 43 -5.74 -16.06 13.22
N GLY A 44 -6.55 -17.10 13.05
CA GLY A 44 -6.50 -17.99 11.88
C GLY A 44 -6.12 -19.42 12.26
N ARG A 45 -5.71 -20.22 11.29
CA ARG A 45 -5.39 -21.65 11.47
C ARG A 45 -4.11 -22.01 10.71
N TRP A 46 -3.19 -22.70 11.38
CA TRP A 46 -1.92 -23.14 10.77
C TRP A 46 -2.10 -23.91 9.46
N SER A 47 -3.16 -24.71 9.35
CA SER A 47 -3.43 -25.55 8.18
C SER A 47 -3.89 -24.77 6.95
N ASP A 48 -4.21 -23.48 7.09
CA ASP A 48 -4.78 -22.68 6.01
C ASP A 48 -3.72 -22.09 5.10
N LEU A 49 -2.50 -21.86 5.61
CA LEU A 49 -1.36 -21.53 4.76
C LEU A 49 -0.90 -22.79 4.03
N THR A 50 -1.14 -22.81 2.71
CA THR A 50 -0.81 -23.97 1.85
C THR A 50 0.00 -23.58 0.61
N GLY A 51 0.24 -22.28 0.39
CA GLY A 51 0.81 -21.77 -0.87
C GLY A 51 -0.15 -21.80 -2.05
N SER A 52 -1.31 -22.45 -1.94
CA SER A 52 -2.30 -22.59 -3.01
C SER A 52 -3.61 -21.88 -2.66
N PRO A 53 -4.43 -21.50 -3.66
CA PRO A 53 -5.79 -21.05 -3.41
C PRO A 53 -6.58 -22.10 -2.61
N SER A 54 -7.41 -21.63 -1.68
CA SER A 54 -8.32 -22.43 -0.87
C SER A 54 -9.16 -23.35 -1.76
N PRO A 55 -9.45 -24.60 -1.33
CA PRO A 55 -10.34 -25.51 -2.04
C PRO A 55 -11.76 -24.98 -2.27
N LEU A 56 -12.17 -23.93 -1.54
CA LEU A 56 -13.44 -23.24 -1.75
C LEU A 56 -13.43 -22.30 -2.97
N SER A 57 -12.25 -21.95 -3.46
CA SER A 57 -12.10 -21.03 -4.59
C SER A 57 -12.83 -21.53 -5.83
N THR A 58 -13.42 -20.60 -6.56
CA THR A 58 -14.11 -20.82 -7.85
C THR A 58 -13.35 -20.14 -8.98
N ASP A 59 -13.84 -20.25 -10.21
CA ASP A 59 -13.24 -19.54 -11.35
C ASP A 59 -13.33 -18.02 -11.27
N ARG A 60 -14.28 -17.51 -10.47
CA ARG A 60 -14.50 -16.06 -10.28
C ARG A 60 -13.92 -15.54 -8.97
N HIS A 61 -13.95 -16.32 -7.90
CA HIS A 61 -13.55 -15.91 -6.56
C HIS A 61 -12.39 -16.77 -6.07
N ARG A 62 -11.21 -16.17 -5.91
CA ARG A 62 -10.00 -16.82 -5.41
C ARG A 62 -9.73 -16.35 -3.97
N LEU A 63 -9.59 -17.30 -3.06
CA LEU A 63 -9.15 -17.04 -1.68
C LEU A 63 -7.80 -17.71 -1.48
N GLN A 64 -6.78 -16.97 -1.07
CA GLN A 64 -5.52 -17.54 -0.59
C GLN A 64 -5.23 -17.02 0.81
N TYR A 65 -4.79 -17.92 1.69
CA TYR A 65 -4.32 -17.54 3.00
C TYR A 65 -2.83 -17.22 2.95
N ALA A 66 -2.44 -16.18 3.66
CA ALA A 66 -1.06 -15.73 3.76
C ALA A 66 -0.81 -15.17 5.17
N GLN A 67 0.10 -14.23 5.37
CA GLN A 67 0.51 -13.81 6.72
C GLN A 67 0.64 -12.29 6.88
N GLU A 68 0.16 -11.77 8.00
CA GLU A 68 0.51 -10.42 8.49
C GLU A 68 1.52 -10.58 9.64
N PHE A 69 2.67 -9.91 9.53
CA PHE A 69 3.60 -9.74 10.64
C PHE A 69 3.28 -8.45 11.40
N ARG A 70 3.18 -8.54 12.72
CA ARG A 70 2.87 -7.40 13.60
C ARG A 70 4.11 -6.93 14.37
N GLY A 71 4.84 -5.98 13.80
CA GLY A 71 6.03 -5.39 14.40
C GLY A 71 5.72 -4.19 15.31
N SER A 72 6.69 -3.80 16.13
CA SER A 72 6.59 -2.58 16.95
C SER A 72 6.73 -1.28 16.16
N PHE A 73 7.18 -1.37 14.92
CA PHE A 73 7.42 -0.24 14.03
C PHE A 73 6.61 -0.38 12.74
N GLY A 74 5.37 -0.85 12.87
CA GLY A 74 4.47 -1.08 11.75
C GLY A 74 4.26 -2.56 11.48
N HIS A 75 3.22 -2.86 10.70
CA HIS A 75 2.91 -4.21 10.25
C HIS A 75 3.24 -4.33 8.77
N VAL A 76 3.52 -5.56 8.33
CA VAL A 76 3.69 -5.88 6.91
C VAL A 76 2.86 -7.10 6.56
N GLY A 77 2.24 -7.05 5.38
CA GLY A 77 1.51 -8.16 4.81
C GLY A 77 2.40 -8.91 3.82
N MET A 78 2.30 -10.23 3.83
CA MET A 78 2.97 -11.12 2.91
C MET A 78 1.92 -11.91 2.16
N ALA A 79 1.86 -11.78 0.84
CA ALA A 79 0.90 -12.47 -0.03
C ALA A 79 1.64 -13.43 -0.97
N GLY A 80 1.01 -14.54 -1.34
CA GLY A 80 1.63 -15.55 -2.21
C GLY A 80 2.74 -16.37 -1.55
N ILE A 81 2.78 -16.42 -0.21
CA ILE A 81 3.72 -17.25 0.55
C ILE A 81 3.16 -18.66 0.80
N ASP A 82 4.03 -19.64 1.02
CA ASP A 82 3.67 -21.04 1.29
C ASP A 82 4.19 -21.55 2.65
N GLU A 83 5.14 -20.83 3.26
CA GLU A 83 5.67 -21.09 4.59
C GLU A 83 5.58 -19.85 5.49
N PHE A 84 5.19 -20.07 6.75
CA PHE A 84 5.13 -18.98 7.73
C PHE A 84 6.52 -18.50 8.09
N VAL A 85 6.68 -17.18 8.17
CA VAL A 85 7.86 -16.54 8.73
C VAL A 85 7.64 -16.36 10.23
N THR A 86 8.63 -16.72 11.04
CA THR A 86 8.52 -16.63 12.51
C THR A 86 9.55 -15.67 13.10
N PRO A 87 9.20 -14.95 14.19
CA PRO A 87 7.91 -14.95 14.90
C PRO A 87 6.76 -14.26 14.14
N PHE A 88 5.53 -14.33 14.65
CA PHE A 88 4.38 -13.63 14.01
C PHE A 88 4.20 -12.19 14.53
N ILE A 89 4.85 -11.85 15.63
CA ILE A 89 4.74 -10.58 16.32
C ILE A 89 6.11 -10.22 16.90
N GLY A 90 6.41 -8.92 16.98
CA GLY A 90 7.65 -8.39 17.57
C GLY A 90 7.38 -7.22 18.53
N GLY A 91 8.06 -7.22 19.67
CA GLY A 91 7.99 -6.15 20.67
C GLY A 91 6.79 -6.23 21.63
N ALA A 92 6.15 -7.39 21.75
CA ALA A 92 5.04 -7.65 22.64
C ALA A 92 5.51 -7.91 24.09
N THR A 93 5.48 -6.87 24.93
CA THR A 93 5.94 -6.92 26.33
C THR A 93 5.31 -8.07 27.13
N ASN A 94 6.09 -8.70 28.02
CA ASN A 94 5.65 -9.83 28.87
C ASN A 94 5.22 -11.10 28.11
N THR A 95 5.69 -11.26 26.88
CA THR A 95 5.52 -12.47 26.07
C THR A 95 6.88 -13.01 25.60
N PRO A 96 6.96 -14.25 25.09
CA PRO A 96 8.17 -14.74 24.42
C PRO A 96 8.59 -13.91 23.19
N TRP A 97 7.69 -13.09 22.65
CA TRP A 97 7.90 -12.20 21.49
C TRP A 97 8.17 -10.75 21.90
N ALA A 98 8.70 -10.55 23.11
CA ALA A 98 9.11 -9.24 23.59
C ALA A 98 10.23 -8.56 22.79
N PRO A 99 11.18 -9.26 22.14
CA PRO A 99 12.15 -8.62 21.25
C PRO A 99 11.49 -7.98 20.03
N ASP A 100 12.00 -6.84 19.59
CA ASP A 100 11.67 -6.28 18.28
C ASP A 100 12.31 -7.11 17.16
N VAL A 101 11.63 -7.18 16.02
CA VAL A 101 12.07 -7.89 14.81
C VAL A 101 11.88 -6.96 13.63
N LEU A 102 12.82 -6.99 12.69
CA LEU A 102 12.82 -6.15 11.50
C LEU A 102 11.69 -6.52 10.56
N ASN A 103 10.98 -5.53 10.03
CA ASN A 103 9.99 -5.74 8.97
C ASN A 103 10.69 -6.21 7.68
N ALA A 104 11.88 -5.68 7.40
CA ALA A 104 12.69 -6.05 6.25
C ALA A 104 12.87 -7.57 6.08
N ASP A 105 13.08 -8.31 7.16
CA ASP A 105 13.30 -9.76 7.10
C ASP A 105 12.03 -10.51 6.60
N TYR A 106 10.83 -10.00 6.90
CA TYR A 106 9.57 -10.56 6.42
C TYR A 106 9.28 -10.20 4.96
N LEU A 107 9.60 -8.96 4.56
CA LEU A 107 9.48 -8.52 3.16
C LEU A 107 10.45 -9.31 2.26
N GLU A 108 11.69 -9.54 2.72
CA GLU A 108 12.67 -10.38 2.04
C GLU A 108 12.21 -11.84 1.97
N ALA A 109 11.72 -12.42 3.09
CA ALA A 109 11.22 -13.79 3.11
C ALA A 109 10.01 -14.00 2.18
N ALA A 110 9.10 -13.02 2.07
CA ALA A 110 7.98 -13.11 1.13
C ALA A 110 8.46 -13.18 -0.33
N ARG A 111 9.47 -12.38 -0.69
CA ARG A 111 10.10 -12.43 -2.02
C ARG A 111 10.81 -13.76 -2.28
N GLU A 112 11.53 -14.28 -1.29
CA GLU A 112 12.24 -15.56 -1.41
C GLU A 112 11.30 -16.73 -1.69
N GLN A 113 10.07 -16.67 -1.19
CA GLN A 113 9.00 -17.63 -1.46
C GLN A 113 8.26 -17.37 -2.79
N GLY A 114 8.65 -16.35 -3.56
CA GLY A 114 7.97 -15.97 -4.81
C GLY A 114 6.68 -15.19 -4.63
N GLY A 115 6.40 -14.73 -3.40
CA GLY A 115 5.30 -13.84 -3.04
C GLY A 115 5.64 -12.35 -3.17
N ILE A 116 4.82 -11.51 -2.55
CA ILE A 116 5.05 -10.06 -2.41
C ILE A 116 4.86 -9.63 -0.95
N GLY A 117 5.60 -8.60 -0.54
CA GLY A 117 5.47 -7.97 0.77
C GLY A 117 5.01 -6.53 0.63
N GLY A 118 4.21 -6.02 1.56
CA GLY A 118 3.76 -4.63 1.47
C GLY A 118 3.36 -4.01 2.79
N PHE A 119 3.14 -2.70 2.71
CA PHE A 119 2.85 -1.84 3.83
C PHE A 119 1.34 -1.75 4.01
N MET A 120 0.82 -2.51 4.97
CA MET A 120 -0.59 -2.50 5.36
C MET A 120 -0.83 -1.34 6.31
N HIS A 121 -2.01 -0.72 6.22
CA HIS A 121 -2.49 0.33 7.15
C HIS A 121 -1.40 1.24 7.76
N PRO A 122 -0.65 1.97 6.90
CA PRO A 122 0.70 2.45 7.22
C PRO A 122 0.80 3.45 8.38
N PHE A 123 -0.09 4.45 8.42
CA PHE A 123 -0.04 5.54 9.41
C PHE A 123 -1.42 5.90 9.96
N ASN A 124 -1.65 5.60 11.24
CA ASN A 124 -2.88 5.92 11.98
C ASN A 124 -2.91 7.34 12.59
N GLY A 125 -2.03 8.23 12.11
CA GLY A 125 -1.84 9.56 12.66
C GLY A 125 -1.29 10.53 11.62
N SER A 126 -0.89 11.71 12.08
CA SER A 126 -0.33 12.74 11.20
C SER A 126 0.94 12.24 10.50
N VAL A 127 1.08 12.57 9.22
CA VAL A 127 2.31 12.36 8.44
C VAL A 127 3.01 13.68 8.11
N ALA A 128 2.63 14.77 8.77
CA ALA A 128 3.05 16.12 8.41
C ALA A 128 4.49 16.47 8.82
N THR A 129 5.12 15.68 9.70
CA THR A 129 6.50 15.90 10.13
C THR A 129 7.33 14.61 10.10
N PRO A 130 8.65 14.70 9.93
CA PRO A 130 9.54 13.54 9.98
C PRO A 130 9.41 12.73 11.28
N GLU A 131 9.23 13.39 12.42
CA GLU A 131 9.06 12.72 13.72
C GLU A 131 7.75 11.94 13.80
N ALA A 132 6.69 12.44 13.15
CA ALA A 132 5.39 11.80 13.13
C ALA A 132 5.44 10.48 12.33
N VAL A 133 6.12 10.48 11.18
CA VAL A 133 6.29 9.27 10.35
C VAL A 133 7.36 8.31 10.90
N SER A 134 8.27 8.79 11.76
CA SER A 134 9.33 7.95 12.36
C SER A 134 8.82 6.88 13.34
N VAL A 135 7.50 6.69 13.49
CA VAL A 135 6.92 5.57 14.24
C VAL A 135 6.98 4.25 13.46
N SER A 136 7.30 4.29 12.17
CA SER A 136 7.27 3.16 11.26
C SER A 136 8.62 2.92 10.56
N GLU A 137 8.91 1.66 10.22
CA GLU A 137 10.07 1.25 9.40
C GLU A 137 9.91 1.55 7.91
N ILE A 138 8.72 1.95 7.46
CA ILE A 138 8.40 2.12 6.02
C ILE A 138 9.43 2.98 5.25
N PRO A 139 9.88 4.16 5.73
CA PRO A 139 10.92 4.91 5.03
C PRO A 139 12.26 4.16 4.93
N VAL A 140 12.58 3.31 5.91
CA VAL A 140 13.78 2.46 5.88
C VAL A 140 13.61 1.36 4.85
N ASP A 141 12.50 0.62 4.92
CA ASP A 141 12.21 -0.52 4.03
C ASP A 141 12.14 -0.09 2.56
N ALA A 142 11.45 1.01 2.26
CA ALA A 142 11.34 1.55 0.90
C ALA A 142 12.72 1.93 0.32
N ALA A 143 13.60 2.54 1.12
CA ALA A 143 14.95 2.89 0.70
C ALA A 143 15.84 1.66 0.44
N LEU A 144 15.54 0.53 1.09
CA LEU A 144 16.19 -0.75 0.84
C LEU A 144 15.57 -1.49 -0.36
N GLY A 145 14.61 -0.89 -1.06
CA GLY A 145 13.92 -1.46 -2.20
C GLY A 145 12.93 -2.56 -1.80
N LEU A 146 12.46 -2.56 -0.55
CA LEU A 146 11.45 -3.49 -0.03
C LEU A 146 10.06 -2.84 -0.04
N GLY A 147 9.02 -3.66 -0.09
CA GLY A 147 7.62 -3.21 -0.14
C GLY A 147 7.12 -3.00 -1.58
N GLU A 148 6.50 -4.01 -2.16
CA GLU A 148 5.88 -3.96 -3.49
C GLU A 148 4.64 -3.07 -3.54
N PHE A 149 3.92 -2.97 -2.42
CA PHE A 149 2.65 -2.26 -2.36
C PHE A 149 2.48 -1.48 -1.05
N TYR A 150 1.61 -0.47 -1.10
CA TYR A 150 1.29 0.42 0.01
C TYR A 150 -0.23 0.64 0.04
N ASP A 151 -0.85 0.30 1.17
CA ASP A 151 -2.27 0.55 1.38
C ASP A 151 -2.51 2.06 1.59
N VAL A 152 -2.80 2.76 0.49
CA VAL A 152 -3.23 4.17 0.52
C VAL A 152 -4.65 4.31 1.08
N ILE A 153 -5.43 3.22 1.03
CA ILE A 153 -6.73 3.10 1.67
C ILE A 153 -6.64 1.96 2.68
N CYS A 154 -6.82 2.29 3.95
CA CYS A 154 -7.20 1.32 4.94
C CYS A 154 -8.25 1.93 5.85
N TYR A 155 -9.22 1.10 6.19
CA TYR A 155 -10.27 1.49 7.10
C TYR A 155 -9.70 1.86 8.48
N TRP A 156 -10.25 2.90 9.12
CA TRP A 156 -9.77 3.53 10.37
C TRP A 156 -8.64 4.56 10.21
N TYR A 157 -8.16 4.80 8.99
CA TYR A 157 -7.00 5.65 8.70
C TYR A 157 -7.43 6.81 7.79
N ASP A 158 -6.67 7.92 7.83
CA ASP A 158 -6.91 9.05 6.93
C ASP A 158 -6.24 8.78 5.58
N GLU A 159 -7.04 8.60 4.53
CA GLU A 159 -6.56 8.27 3.18
C GLU A 159 -5.79 9.43 2.53
N LEU A 160 -6.11 10.68 2.86
CA LEU A 160 -5.36 11.84 2.36
C LEU A 160 -3.98 11.91 3.01
N ALA A 161 -3.89 11.64 4.32
CA ALA A 161 -2.61 11.54 5.01
C ALA A 161 -1.77 10.37 4.46
N ASN A 162 -2.38 9.19 4.25
CA ASN A 162 -1.66 8.05 3.69
C ASN A 162 -1.24 8.29 2.23
N ALA A 163 -2.06 8.98 1.42
CA ALA A 163 -1.68 9.41 0.08
C ALA A 163 -0.51 10.40 0.10
N GLU A 164 -0.48 11.37 1.02
CA GLU A 164 0.65 12.31 1.16
C GLU A 164 1.95 11.56 1.43
N MET A 165 1.96 10.62 2.36
CA MET A 165 3.15 9.82 2.65
C MET A 165 3.55 8.93 1.47
N TYR A 166 2.58 8.31 0.80
CA TYR A 166 2.82 7.55 -0.43
C TYR A 166 3.49 8.42 -1.51
N TYR A 167 3.03 9.66 -1.69
CA TYR A 167 3.63 10.60 -2.65
C TYR A 167 5.07 10.96 -2.28
N ARG A 168 5.40 11.10 -1.00
CA ARG A 168 6.79 11.33 -0.57
C ARG A 168 7.71 10.17 -0.97
N LEU A 169 7.22 8.93 -0.84
CA LEU A 169 7.98 7.74 -1.29
C LEU A 169 8.17 7.74 -2.81
N LEU A 170 7.11 8.04 -3.58
CA LEU A 170 7.20 8.17 -5.04
C LEU A 170 8.16 9.30 -5.47
N ASN A 171 8.13 10.42 -4.74
CA ASN A 171 9.00 11.58 -4.96
C ASN A 171 10.48 11.29 -4.63
N ALA A 172 10.78 10.21 -3.91
CA ALA A 172 12.15 9.70 -3.75
C ALA A 172 12.56 8.72 -4.87
N GLY A 173 11.71 8.50 -5.86
CA GLY A 173 11.95 7.60 -6.98
C GLY A 173 11.57 6.14 -6.71
N PHE A 174 10.95 5.83 -5.57
CA PHE A 174 10.51 4.48 -5.27
C PHE A 174 9.27 4.12 -6.09
N ARG A 175 9.21 2.87 -6.56
CA ARG A 175 8.10 2.34 -7.35
C ARG A 175 7.31 1.34 -6.50
N ILE A 176 6.17 1.78 -6.00
CA ILE A 176 5.33 1.03 -5.06
C ILE A 176 3.89 1.10 -5.58
N ALA A 177 3.16 -0.02 -5.58
CA ALA A 177 1.77 -0.05 -6.03
C ALA A 177 0.84 0.58 -4.97
N ALA A 178 -0.10 1.43 -5.41
CA ALA A 178 -1.20 1.88 -4.58
C ALA A 178 -2.23 0.75 -4.43
N THR A 179 -2.51 0.37 -3.19
CA THR A 179 -3.48 -0.68 -2.85
C THR A 179 -4.47 -0.21 -1.79
N GLY A 180 -5.56 -0.95 -1.66
CA GLY A 180 -6.54 -0.80 -0.60
C GLY A 180 -6.83 -2.15 0.04
N GLY A 181 -6.40 -2.29 1.29
CA GLY A 181 -6.68 -3.43 2.15
C GLY A 181 -7.71 -3.04 3.20
N THR A 182 -8.71 -3.90 3.44
CA THR A 182 -9.78 -3.54 4.38
C THR A 182 -9.35 -3.61 5.85
N ASP A 183 -8.38 -4.48 6.18
CA ASP A 183 -8.08 -4.92 7.55
C ASP A 183 -9.34 -5.43 8.26
N ASN A 184 -10.19 -6.12 7.51
CA ASN A 184 -11.46 -6.65 8.02
C ASN A 184 -11.21 -7.79 9.00
N PHE A 185 -11.96 -7.81 10.10
CA PHE A 185 -12.10 -8.95 11.00
C PHE A 185 -13.48 -9.61 10.83
N SER A 186 -13.59 -10.58 9.93
CA SER A 186 -14.87 -11.20 9.52
C SER A 186 -15.64 -11.91 10.64
N ASP A 187 -14.99 -12.29 11.75
CA ASP A 187 -15.64 -12.90 12.93
C ASP A 187 -16.04 -11.89 14.02
N VAL A 188 -15.84 -10.59 13.76
CA VAL A 188 -16.19 -9.47 14.66
C VAL A 188 -17.49 -8.81 14.19
N TRP A 189 -18.46 -8.72 15.10
CA TRP A 189 -19.83 -8.27 14.80
C TRP A 189 -19.97 -6.81 14.33
N ARG A 190 -18.97 -5.96 14.55
CA ARG A 190 -18.98 -4.52 14.21
C ARG A 190 -17.67 -4.12 13.55
N ASP A 191 -17.47 -4.65 12.36
CA ASP A 191 -16.30 -4.43 11.52
C ASP A 191 -16.77 -4.20 10.08
N PRO A 192 -16.07 -3.40 9.24
CA PRO A 192 -16.37 -3.32 7.80
C PRO A 192 -16.39 -4.72 7.18
N GLY A 193 -17.27 -4.98 6.21
CA GLY A 193 -17.21 -6.24 5.45
C GLY A 193 -15.91 -6.34 4.64
N PRO A 194 -15.42 -7.56 4.33
CA PRO A 194 -14.26 -7.73 3.46
C PRO A 194 -14.50 -7.02 2.13
N GLY A 195 -13.50 -6.34 1.60
CA GLY A 195 -13.63 -5.57 0.36
C GLY A 195 -14.34 -4.23 0.49
N ALA A 196 -14.51 -3.70 1.70
CA ALA A 196 -14.90 -2.30 1.88
C ALA A 196 -13.82 -1.35 1.35
N SER A 197 -12.55 -1.75 1.45
CA SER A 197 -11.43 -1.22 0.67
C SER A 197 -11.01 -2.26 -0.39
N ARG A 198 -10.72 -1.81 -1.61
CA ARG A 198 -10.42 -2.69 -2.74
C ARG A 198 -9.20 -2.20 -3.49
N THR A 199 -8.39 -3.16 -3.93
CA THR A 199 -7.41 -2.99 -4.99
C THR A 199 -7.96 -3.59 -6.27
N TYR A 200 -8.14 -2.76 -7.29
CA TYR A 200 -8.32 -3.24 -8.66
C TYR A 200 -6.96 -3.37 -9.31
N VAL A 201 -6.77 -4.48 -10.01
CA VAL A 201 -5.50 -4.85 -10.64
C VAL A 201 -5.80 -5.28 -12.07
N ARG A 202 -5.05 -4.76 -13.03
CA ARG A 202 -5.11 -5.27 -14.41
C ARG A 202 -4.50 -6.66 -14.44
N VAL A 203 -5.29 -7.65 -14.86
CA VAL A 203 -4.83 -9.04 -15.06
C VAL A 203 -5.09 -9.43 -16.50
N GLU A 204 -4.06 -9.96 -17.17
CA GLU A 204 -4.18 -10.53 -18.50
C GLU A 204 -4.63 -12.00 -18.41
N GLY A 205 -5.75 -12.33 -19.04
CA GLY A 205 -6.27 -13.70 -19.05
C GLY A 205 -7.14 -14.05 -17.81
N PRO A 206 -7.20 -15.33 -17.41
CA PRO A 206 -8.04 -15.77 -16.29
C PRO A 206 -7.61 -15.18 -14.95
N VAL A 207 -8.59 -14.90 -14.08
CA VAL A 207 -8.32 -14.46 -12.70
C VAL A 207 -7.71 -15.61 -11.90
N THR A 208 -6.42 -15.44 -11.59
CA THR A 208 -5.62 -16.30 -10.74
C THR A 208 -4.97 -15.46 -9.65
N VAL A 209 -4.57 -16.07 -8.54
CA VAL A 209 -3.86 -15.35 -7.47
C VAL A 209 -2.51 -14.85 -8.00
N ASP A 210 -1.73 -15.71 -8.67
CA ASP A 210 -0.43 -15.34 -9.23
C ASP A 210 -0.55 -14.19 -10.24
N GLY A 211 -1.49 -14.27 -11.18
CA GLY A 211 -1.71 -13.19 -12.15
C GLY A 211 -2.15 -11.87 -11.51
N TRP A 212 -2.87 -11.94 -10.39
CA TRP A 212 -3.23 -10.76 -9.60
C TRP A 212 -2.02 -10.18 -8.83
N LEU A 213 -1.17 -11.03 -8.24
CA LEU A 213 0.08 -10.58 -7.61
C LEU A 213 1.05 -9.97 -8.64
N ASP A 214 1.14 -10.55 -9.84
CA ASP A 214 1.96 -10.03 -10.93
C ASP A 214 1.47 -8.66 -11.41
N GLY A 215 0.16 -8.44 -11.47
CA GLY A 215 -0.40 -7.11 -11.79
C GLY A 215 -0.10 -6.06 -10.73
N ILE A 216 -0.01 -6.44 -9.44
CA ILE A 216 0.47 -5.55 -8.37
C ILE A 216 1.96 -5.25 -8.58
N ARG A 217 2.80 -6.26 -8.86
CA ARG A 217 4.23 -6.06 -9.18
C ARG A 217 4.45 -5.16 -10.38
N SER A 218 3.56 -5.24 -11.38
CA SER A 218 3.60 -4.38 -12.56
C SER A 218 2.98 -3.00 -12.33
N LEU A 219 2.61 -2.66 -11.08
CA LEU A 219 2.12 -1.34 -10.67
C LEU A 219 0.83 -0.92 -11.39
N ASN A 220 0.09 -1.86 -11.99
CA ASN A 220 -1.13 -1.58 -12.74
C ASN A 220 -2.34 -1.74 -11.84
N THR A 221 -2.46 -0.80 -10.89
CA THR A 221 -3.45 -0.86 -9.83
C THR A 221 -4.13 0.49 -9.57
N PHE A 222 -5.32 0.41 -8.98
CA PHE A 222 -5.88 1.51 -8.22
C PHE A 222 -6.56 0.99 -6.95
N ALA A 223 -6.48 1.78 -5.89
CA ALA A 223 -7.17 1.55 -4.63
C ALA A 223 -8.51 2.32 -4.62
N THR A 224 -9.56 1.74 -4.04
CA THR A 224 -10.86 2.42 -3.86
C THR A 224 -11.65 1.88 -2.66
N ASN A 225 -12.43 2.73 -2.01
CA ASN A 225 -13.50 2.32 -1.08
C ASN A 225 -14.91 2.63 -1.63
N GLY A 226 -15.01 2.94 -2.93
CA GLY A 226 -16.28 3.22 -3.60
C GLY A 226 -16.12 3.51 -5.09
N PRO A 227 -15.60 4.69 -5.50
CA PRO A 227 -15.52 5.07 -6.90
C PRO A 227 -14.53 4.19 -7.67
N LEU A 228 -14.96 3.57 -8.77
CA LEU A 228 -14.05 2.93 -9.70
C LEU A 228 -13.40 4.02 -10.55
N LEU A 229 -12.08 3.98 -10.65
CA LEU A 229 -11.27 5.04 -11.24
C LEU A 229 -10.30 4.45 -12.26
N PHE A 230 -10.65 4.52 -13.54
CA PHE A 230 -9.81 4.06 -14.64
C PHE A 230 -9.18 5.29 -15.28
N ALA A 231 -7.86 5.43 -15.16
CA ALA A 231 -7.14 6.58 -15.71
C ALA A 231 -6.09 6.12 -16.71
N THR A 232 -5.83 6.93 -17.74
CA THR A 232 -4.67 6.77 -18.61
C THR A 232 -3.95 8.09 -18.79
N VAL A 233 -2.65 8.04 -19.08
CA VAL A 233 -1.81 9.20 -19.41
C VAL A 233 -1.15 8.91 -20.74
N GLU A 234 -1.39 9.74 -21.76
CA GLU A 234 -0.99 9.47 -23.15
C GLU A 234 -1.47 8.08 -23.64
N GLY A 235 -2.65 7.64 -23.19
CA GLY A 235 -3.23 6.33 -23.50
C GLY A 235 -2.56 5.14 -22.83
N LEU A 236 -1.63 5.37 -21.87
CA LEU A 236 -0.99 4.32 -21.10
C LEU A 236 -1.65 4.15 -19.72
N ASP A 237 -1.84 2.89 -19.32
CA ASP A 237 -2.37 2.51 -18.00
C ASP A 237 -1.36 2.81 -16.87
N PRO A 238 -1.82 2.95 -15.60
CA PRO A 238 -0.98 2.91 -14.42
C PRO A 238 0.09 1.81 -14.48
N GLY A 239 1.28 2.09 -13.97
CA GLY A 239 2.42 1.16 -14.05
C GLY A 239 3.39 1.43 -15.19
N HIS A 240 2.94 2.12 -16.25
CA HIS A 240 3.74 2.36 -17.45
C HIS A 240 4.68 3.55 -17.32
N GLU A 241 5.64 3.60 -18.26
CA GLU A 241 6.63 4.67 -18.38
C GLU A 241 6.54 5.31 -19.78
N ILE A 242 6.39 6.63 -19.81
CA ILE A 242 6.53 7.48 -21.00
C ILE A 242 7.97 7.99 -21.03
N ARG A 243 8.69 7.69 -22.11
CA ARG A 243 10.06 8.22 -22.33
C ARG A 243 10.00 9.49 -23.16
N ARG A 244 10.65 10.53 -22.65
CA ARG A 244 10.87 11.82 -23.32
C ARG A 244 12.35 12.03 -23.58
N GLU A 245 12.66 12.66 -24.72
CA GLU A 245 14.03 13.08 -25.00
C GLU A 245 14.44 14.23 -24.07
N ALA A 246 15.74 14.38 -23.81
CA ALA A 246 16.22 15.45 -22.94
C ALA A 246 15.86 16.84 -23.50
N GLY A 247 15.20 17.68 -22.70
CA GLY A 247 14.70 19.00 -23.09
C GLY A 247 13.32 18.97 -23.76
N GLU A 248 12.72 17.79 -23.93
CA GLU A 248 11.33 17.66 -24.37
C GLU A 248 10.38 17.98 -23.20
N SER A 249 9.62 19.06 -23.35
CA SER A 249 8.60 19.46 -22.39
C SER A 249 7.27 19.69 -23.09
N GLY A 250 6.19 19.53 -22.33
CA GLY A 250 4.85 19.68 -22.87
C GLY A 250 3.82 19.06 -21.94
N PRO A 251 2.54 19.46 -22.11
CA PRO A 251 1.47 18.83 -21.38
C PRO A 251 1.40 17.34 -21.68
N VAL A 252 0.82 16.58 -20.77
CA VAL A 252 0.32 15.23 -21.06
C VAL A 252 -1.19 15.23 -21.00
N HIS A 253 -1.80 14.47 -21.92
CA HIS A 253 -3.23 14.23 -21.93
C HIS A 253 -3.58 13.12 -20.94
N VAL A 254 -4.52 13.40 -20.06
CA VAL A 254 -5.03 12.48 -19.04
C VAL A 254 -6.51 12.22 -19.30
N GLU A 255 -6.87 10.95 -19.43
CA GLU A 255 -8.26 10.50 -19.58
C GLU A 255 -8.67 9.73 -18.32
N VAL A 256 -9.88 9.98 -17.83
CA VAL A 256 -10.39 9.37 -16.61
C VAL A 256 -11.84 8.92 -16.81
N ASP A 257 -12.08 7.62 -16.72
CA ASP A 257 -13.40 7.03 -16.61
C ASP A 257 -13.72 6.72 -15.14
N VAL A 258 -14.87 7.21 -14.68
CA VAL A 258 -15.36 7.01 -13.33
C VAL A 258 -16.66 6.24 -13.35
N ALA A 259 -16.79 5.23 -12.49
CA ALA A 259 -18.05 4.57 -12.19
C ALA A 259 -18.27 4.54 -10.68
N SER A 260 -19.34 5.17 -10.19
CA SER A 260 -19.60 5.24 -8.75
C SER A 260 -21.09 5.18 -8.41
N ILE A 261 -21.45 4.38 -7.41
CA ILE A 261 -22.79 4.38 -6.81
C ILE A 261 -22.94 5.47 -5.74
N THR A 262 -21.83 6.05 -5.28
CA THR A 262 -21.78 7.14 -4.31
C THR A 262 -21.43 8.46 -4.99
N PRO A 263 -21.90 9.61 -4.46
CA PRO A 263 -21.53 10.89 -5.04
C PRO A 263 -20.02 11.07 -5.06
N VAL A 264 -19.47 11.43 -6.23
CA VAL A 264 -18.10 11.92 -6.35
C VAL A 264 -18.19 13.45 -6.29
N SER A 265 -17.40 14.08 -5.43
CA SER A 265 -17.31 15.54 -5.31
C SER A 265 -16.32 16.07 -6.34
N ARG A 266 -15.12 15.48 -6.40
CA ARG A 266 -14.07 15.92 -7.33
C ARG A 266 -13.17 14.79 -7.78
N VAL A 267 -12.60 14.98 -8.97
CA VAL A 267 -11.51 14.16 -9.52
C VAL A 267 -10.30 15.07 -9.69
N GLU A 268 -9.16 14.64 -9.19
CA GLU A 268 -7.92 15.40 -9.16
C GLU A 268 -6.85 14.66 -9.95
N VAL A 269 -6.11 15.40 -10.77
CA VAL A 269 -4.87 14.94 -11.39
C VAL A 269 -3.70 15.48 -10.56
N ILE A 270 -2.83 14.57 -10.15
CA ILE A 270 -1.68 14.80 -9.29
C ILE A 270 -0.41 14.62 -10.11
N VAL A 271 0.49 15.60 -10.04
CA VAL A 271 1.84 15.50 -10.61
C VAL A 271 2.84 15.73 -9.49
N ASN A 272 3.71 14.75 -9.24
CA ASN A 272 4.77 14.85 -8.23
C ASN A 272 4.27 15.23 -6.81
N GLY A 273 3.06 14.79 -6.46
CA GLY A 273 2.42 15.03 -5.15
C GLY A 273 1.51 16.25 -5.11
N GLU A 274 1.54 17.10 -6.12
CA GLU A 274 0.75 18.33 -6.19
C GLU A 274 -0.49 18.18 -7.08
N VAL A 275 -1.63 18.72 -6.65
CA VAL A 275 -2.86 18.74 -7.46
C VAL A 275 -2.73 19.82 -8.53
N VAL A 276 -2.51 19.41 -9.78
CA VAL A 276 -2.36 20.33 -10.93
C VAL A 276 -3.65 20.57 -11.68
N HIS A 277 -4.63 19.67 -11.55
CA HIS A 277 -5.98 19.82 -12.09
C HIS A 277 -6.99 19.25 -11.10
N SER A 278 -8.13 19.93 -10.94
CA SER A 278 -9.23 19.49 -10.08
C SER A 278 -10.56 19.80 -10.76
N GLU A 279 -11.29 18.75 -11.12
CA GLU A 279 -12.61 18.84 -11.71
C GLU A 279 -13.68 18.71 -10.63
N ASP A 280 -14.51 19.74 -10.44
CA ASP A 280 -15.70 19.67 -9.60
C ASP A 280 -16.81 18.91 -10.34
N THR A 281 -17.01 17.67 -9.92
CA THR A 281 -18.02 16.79 -10.50
C THR A 281 -19.43 17.05 -9.95
N ARG A 282 -19.58 17.96 -8.99
CA ARG A 282 -20.87 18.38 -8.38
C ARG A 282 -21.69 17.22 -7.80
N GLY A 283 -21.05 16.22 -7.23
CA GLY A 283 -21.75 15.08 -6.64
C GLY A 283 -22.23 14.05 -7.68
N ARG A 284 -21.62 14.00 -8.87
CA ARG A 284 -22.01 13.04 -9.93
C ARG A 284 -21.95 11.59 -9.42
N THR A 285 -22.90 10.79 -9.88
CA THR A 285 -23.00 9.33 -9.66
C THR A 285 -23.16 8.65 -11.02
N GLY A 286 -23.09 7.32 -11.05
CA GLY A 286 -23.14 6.54 -12.28
C GLY A 286 -21.80 6.55 -13.01
N GLN A 287 -21.85 6.54 -14.34
CA GLN A 287 -20.67 6.52 -15.21
C GLN A 287 -20.47 7.88 -15.87
N PHE A 288 -19.24 8.39 -15.86
CA PHE A 288 -18.85 9.61 -16.57
C PHE A 288 -17.35 9.62 -16.87
N SER A 289 -16.96 10.35 -17.91
CA SER A 289 -15.57 10.52 -18.33
C SER A 289 -15.13 11.97 -18.17
N LEU A 290 -13.83 12.16 -17.95
CA LEU A 290 -13.15 13.45 -17.82
C LEU A 290 -11.84 13.40 -18.59
N GLU A 291 -11.40 14.56 -19.08
CA GLU A 291 -10.14 14.70 -19.79
C GLU A 291 -9.45 15.99 -19.33
N ALA A 292 -8.12 15.97 -19.24
CA ALA A 292 -7.33 17.14 -18.91
C ALA A 292 -5.94 17.08 -19.54
N ASP A 293 -5.51 18.18 -20.14
CA ASP A 293 -4.11 18.44 -20.47
C ASP A 293 -3.41 19.06 -19.25
N VAL A 294 -2.42 18.35 -18.69
CA VAL A 294 -1.70 18.83 -17.50
C VAL A 294 -0.23 19.10 -17.81
N PRO A 295 0.33 20.25 -17.36
CA PRO A 295 1.72 20.58 -17.62
C PRO A 295 2.65 19.62 -16.87
N VAL A 296 3.64 19.08 -17.58
CA VAL A 296 4.72 18.27 -17.00
C VAL A 296 6.05 18.81 -17.46
N GLU A 297 6.92 19.10 -16.49
CA GLU A 297 8.28 19.57 -16.71
C GLU A 297 9.28 18.50 -16.30
N GLY A 298 10.15 18.11 -17.24
CA GLY A 298 11.13 17.04 -17.06
C GLY A 298 10.49 15.71 -16.68
N SER A 299 11.22 14.91 -15.92
CA SER A 299 10.71 13.67 -15.35
C SER A 299 9.67 13.94 -14.28
N ALA A 300 8.63 13.11 -14.24
CA ALA A 300 7.56 13.21 -13.27
C ALA A 300 6.86 11.87 -13.09
N TRP A 301 5.90 11.84 -12.19
CA TRP A 301 4.85 10.83 -12.20
C TRP A 301 3.49 11.53 -12.14
N VAL A 302 2.49 10.92 -12.78
CA VAL A 302 1.12 11.43 -12.88
C VAL A 302 0.18 10.39 -12.34
N ALA A 303 -0.62 10.77 -11.34
CA ALA A 303 -1.66 9.92 -10.76
C ALA A 303 -2.99 10.66 -10.74
N VAL A 304 -4.08 9.92 -10.62
CA VAL A 304 -5.44 10.44 -10.48
C VAL A 304 -6.04 9.95 -9.17
N ARG A 305 -6.77 10.84 -8.49
CA ARG A 305 -7.59 10.49 -7.32
C ARG A 305 -9.00 11.02 -7.44
N ALA A 306 -9.95 10.33 -6.83
CA ALA A 306 -11.34 10.78 -6.69
C ALA A 306 -11.71 10.91 -5.22
N LEU A 307 -12.51 11.94 -4.88
CA LEU A 307 -13.07 12.14 -3.55
C LEU A 307 -14.56 12.39 -3.62
N GLY A 308 -15.32 11.77 -2.71
CA GLY A 308 -16.74 12.03 -2.46
C GLY A 308 -16.99 12.72 -1.12
N PRO A 309 -18.25 13.08 -0.83
CA PRO A 309 -18.65 13.44 0.52
C PRO A 309 -18.81 12.16 1.38
N THR A 310 -19.07 12.35 2.67
CA THR A 310 -19.55 11.26 3.53
C THR A 310 -20.82 10.64 2.94
N SER A 311 -20.90 9.31 2.95
CA SER A 311 -22.00 8.56 2.35
C SER A 311 -22.36 7.36 3.22
N PRO A 312 -23.65 7.05 3.45
CA PRO A 312 -24.06 5.92 4.27
C PRO A 312 -23.80 4.54 3.63
N VAL A 313 -23.38 4.50 2.37
CA VAL A 313 -23.06 3.24 1.65
C VAL A 313 -21.55 3.06 1.43
N VAL A 314 -20.74 4.06 1.79
CA VAL A 314 -19.30 3.87 1.98
C VAL A 314 -19.13 3.62 3.47
N SER A 315 -18.47 2.51 3.83
CA SER A 315 -18.30 2.22 5.25
C SER A 315 -17.30 3.20 5.91
N ASP A 316 -16.51 3.94 5.12
CA ASP A 316 -15.52 4.91 5.60
C ASP A 316 -16.04 6.37 5.75
N SER A 317 -15.16 7.29 6.16
CA SER A 317 -15.43 8.72 6.38
C SER A 317 -15.90 9.44 5.10
N TYR A 318 -15.38 9.04 3.94
CA TYR A 318 -15.73 9.56 2.63
C TYR A 318 -15.33 8.58 1.52
N ALA A 319 -15.93 8.73 0.34
CA ALA A 319 -15.56 7.96 -0.83
C ALA A 319 -14.17 8.42 -1.34
N PHE A 320 -13.27 7.49 -1.61
CA PHE A 320 -11.91 7.76 -2.06
C PHE A 320 -11.45 6.70 -3.06
N ALA A 321 -10.69 7.14 -4.06
CA ALA A 321 -9.96 6.27 -4.96
C ALA A 321 -8.63 6.91 -5.35
N GLN A 322 -7.59 6.10 -5.54
CA GLN A 322 -6.23 6.53 -5.86
C GLN A 322 -5.60 5.53 -6.82
N THR A 323 -5.14 6.01 -7.97
CA THR A 323 -4.38 5.20 -8.93
C THR A 323 -2.91 5.13 -8.53
N THR A 324 -2.26 4.03 -8.93
CA THR A 324 -0.80 4.03 -9.10
C THR A 324 -0.44 4.97 -10.26
N PRO A 325 0.73 5.63 -10.26
CA PRO A 325 1.05 6.58 -11.31
C PRO A 325 1.35 5.95 -12.68
N VAL A 326 1.34 6.80 -13.70
CA VAL A 326 2.16 6.65 -14.91
C VAL A 326 3.42 7.50 -14.73
N TRP A 327 4.59 6.94 -15.02
CA TRP A 327 5.87 7.64 -14.92
C TRP A 327 6.22 8.31 -16.23
N ILE A 328 6.82 9.50 -16.16
CA ILE A 328 7.40 10.22 -17.27
C ILE A 328 8.89 10.35 -16.97
N VAL A 329 9.73 9.83 -17.85
CA VAL A 329 11.19 9.81 -17.67
C VAL A 329 11.85 10.55 -18.81
N GLU A 330 12.57 11.62 -18.48
CA GLU A 330 13.41 12.38 -19.38
C GLU A 330 14.80 11.72 -19.47
N GLY A 331 15.15 11.20 -20.64
CA GLY A 331 16.34 10.37 -20.83
C GLY A 331 16.35 9.15 -19.90
N ASP A 332 17.40 9.00 -19.09
CA ASP A 332 17.54 7.93 -18.08
C ASP A 332 17.34 8.45 -16.64
N THR A 333 16.77 9.64 -16.49
CA THR A 333 16.79 10.39 -15.23
C THR A 333 15.41 10.33 -14.57
N PRO A 334 15.15 9.54 -13.52
CA PRO A 334 13.85 9.55 -12.85
C PRO A 334 13.62 10.86 -12.08
N TYR A 335 12.35 11.16 -11.80
CA TYR A 335 11.97 12.28 -10.92
C TYR A 335 12.45 12.01 -9.48
N VAL A 336 13.05 13.03 -8.87
CA VAL A 336 13.46 13.01 -7.46
C VAL A 336 13.26 14.41 -6.87
N SER A 337 12.50 14.51 -5.79
CA SER A 337 12.27 15.73 -5.01
C SER A 337 13.30 15.85 -3.89
N GLY A 338 14.17 16.87 -3.97
CA GLY A 338 15.12 17.15 -2.89
C GLY A 338 14.45 17.47 -1.55
N THR A 339 13.25 18.06 -1.57
CA THR A 339 12.47 18.37 -0.37
C THR A 339 11.95 17.10 0.31
N ASP A 340 11.33 16.20 -0.45
CA ASP A 340 10.77 14.96 0.12
C ASP A 340 11.86 13.97 0.51
N VAL A 341 12.95 13.89 -0.27
CA VAL A 341 14.11 13.08 0.11
C VAL A 341 14.72 13.59 1.42
N ARG A 342 14.80 14.91 1.64
CA ARG A 342 15.26 15.47 2.92
C ARG A 342 14.30 15.11 4.07
N PHE A 343 12.99 15.25 3.85
CA PHE A 343 11.98 14.84 4.82
C PHE A 343 12.13 13.36 5.21
N LEU A 344 12.28 12.47 4.24
CA LEU A 344 12.44 11.04 4.47
C LEU A 344 13.77 10.71 5.17
N LEU A 345 14.85 11.42 4.85
CA LEU A 345 16.12 11.30 5.57
C LEU A 345 15.96 11.70 7.04
N GLU A 346 15.32 12.83 7.32
CA GLU A 346 15.04 13.29 8.69
C GLU A 346 14.15 12.29 9.43
N ALA A 347 13.19 11.65 8.74
CA ALA A 347 12.34 10.62 9.31
C ALA A 347 13.13 9.37 9.70
N VAL A 348 14.04 8.92 8.83
CA VAL A 348 14.97 7.81 9.10
C VAL A 348 15.91 8.14 10.26
N GLU A 349 16.40 9.38 10.36
CA GLU A 349 17.26 9.81 11.46
C GLU A 349 16.49 9.90 12.79
N ALA A 350 15.23 10.36 12.77
CA ALA A 350 14.34 10.31 13.92
C ALA A 350 14.01 8.88 14.35
N PHE A 351 13.76 7.98 13.38
CA PHE A 351 13.55 6.55 13.61
C PHE A 351 14.78 5.91 14.26
N ARG A 352 15.98 6.23 13.75
CA ARG A 352 17.26 5.83 14.34
C ARG A 352 17.35 6.22 15.82
N GLY A 353 16.91 7.43 16.16
CA GLY A 353 16.84 7.90 17.54
C GLY A 353 15.94 7.04 18.42
N ARG A 354 14.76 6.65 17.90
CA ARG A 354 13.81 5.76 18.60
C ARG A 354 14.41 4.37 18.83
N VAL A 355 15.01 3.76 17.81
CA VAL A 355 15.71 2.47 17.93
C VAL A 355 16.84 2.55 18.94
N ALA A 356 17.64 3.63 18.91
CA ALA A 356 18.77 3.80 19.82
C ALA A 356 18.34 3.98 21.29
N ALA A 357 17.20 4.63 21.53
CA ALA A 357 16.64 4.85 22.86
C ALA A 357 15.83 3.66 23.39
N ARG A 358 15.58 2.64 22.56
CA ARG A 358 14.72 1.50 22.91
C ARG A 358 15.43 0.54 23.85
N ASP A 359 14.76 0.17 24.93
CA ASP A 359 15.26 -0.70 26.01
C ASP A 359 14.78 -2.15 25.90
N ARG A 360 14.03 -2.49 24.82
CA ARG A 360 13.41 -3.80 24.62
C ARG A 360 14.25 -4.80 23.83
N PHE A 361 15.37 -4.37 23.28
CA PHE A 361 16.32 -5.28 22.63
C PHE A 361 16.96 -6.21 23.67
N GLN A 362 16.78 -7.53 23.50
CA GLN A 362 17.38 -8.51 24.41
C GLN A 362 18.89 -8.64 24.20
N ARG A 363 19.36 -8.51 22.95
CA ARG A 363 20.79 -8.56 22.60
C ARG A 363 21.21 -7.26 21.94
N ALA A 364 22.44 -6.83 22.25
CA ALA A 364 23.05 -5.68 21.60
C ALA A 364 23.20 -5.86 20.08
N GLU A 365 23.34 -7.11 19.62
CA GLU A 365 23.42 -7.48 18.21
C GLU A 365 22.13 -7.21 17.45
N ASP A 366 20.96 -7.54 18.03
CA ASP A 366 19.64 -7.28 17.41
C ASP A 366 19.46 -5.77 17.16
N ARG A 367 19.80 -4.96 18.16
CA ARG A 367 19.79 -3.50 18.03
C ARG A 367 20.80 -3.01 16.97
N ALA A 368 21.98 -3.62 16.91
CA ALA A 368 23.01 -3.24 15.94
C ALA A 368 22.57 -3.57 14.49
N GLN A 369 21.88 -4.69 14.28
CA GLN A 369 21.30 -5.06 12.98
C GLN A 369 20.24 -4.05 12.53
N PHE A 370 19.35 -3.65 13.45
CA PHE A 370 18.40 -2.57 13.21
C PHE A 370 19.09 -1.28 12.79
N LEU A 371 20.06 -0.82 13.58
CA LEU A 371 20.79 0.42 13.27
C LEU A 371 21.57 0.32 11.95
N ALA A 372 22.09 -0.85 11.59
CA ALA A 372 22.78 -1.07 10.32
C ALA A 372 21.84 -0.94 9.10
N ARG A 373 20.61 -1.47 9.18
CA ARG A 373 19.58 -1.29 8.14
C ARG A 373 19.18 0.19 8.03
N VAL A 374 18.98 0.86 9.16
CA VAL A 374 18.66 2.30 9.22
C VAL A 374 19.79 3.16 8.63
N ASP A 375 21.04 2.86 8.97
CA ASP A 375 22.21 3.57 8.43
C ASP A 375 22.35 3.34 6.91
N SER A 376 21.99 2.15 6.41
CA SER A 376 21.96 1.84 4.97
C SER A 376 20.88 2.63 4.24
N ALA A 377 19.66 2.70 4.78
CA ALA A 377 18.60 3.54 4.24
C ALA A 377 18.97 5.03 4.23
N ALA A 378 19.58 5.54 5.32
CA ALA A 378 20.06 6.91 5.38
C ALA A 378 21.12 7.20 4.30
N ALA A 379 21.97 6.22 3.97
CA ALA A 379 22.95 6.37 2.89
C ALA A 379 22.28 6.50 1.51
N VAL A 380 21.19 5.76 1.26
CA VAL A 380 20.39 5.88 0.03
C VAL A 380 19.78 7.28 -0.08
N TYR A 381 19.09 7.76 0.95
CA TYR A 381 18.50 9.10 0.91
C TYR A 381 19.55 10.21 0.77
N ARG A 382 20.72 10.08 1.41
CA ARG A 382 21.82 11.04 1.21
C ARG A 382 22.35 11.02 -0.23
N ALA A 383 22.32 9.88 -0.92
CA ALA A 383 22.71 9.79 -2.31
C ALA A 383 21.67 10.46 -3.22
N LEU A 384 20.39 10.14 -3.03
CA LEU A 384 19.28 10.78 -3.73
C LEU A 384 19.26 12.30 -3.52
N LEU A 385 19.58 12.76 -2.31
CA LEU A 385 19.60 14.19 -2.00
C LEU A 385 20.72 14.91 -2.75
N ARG A 386 21.91 14.32 -2.82
CA ARG A 386 23.03 14.87 -3.62
C ARG A 386 22.69 14.93 -5.11
N GLU A 387 21.98 13.92 -5.60
CA GLU A 387 21.53 13.87 -6.98
C GLU A 387 20.49 14.97 -7.27
N ALA A 388 19.50 15.15 -6.39
CA ALA A 388 18.51 16.22 -6.52
C ALA A 388 19.13 17.63 -6.40
N GLU A 389 20.08 17.82 -5.47
CA GLU A 389 20.78 19.10 -5.28
C GLU A 389 21.74 19.42 -6.43
N GLY A 390 22.33 18.41 -7.09
CA GLY A 390 23.21 18.60 -8.25
C GLY A 390 22.48 18.91 -9.57
N ARG A 391 21.15 18.80 -9.58
CA ARG A 391 20.29 19.12 -10.73
C ARG A 391 19.73 20.56 -10.71
N ASN A 392 19.79 21.23 -9.55
CA ASN A 392 19.48 22.66 -9.38
C ASN A 392 20.74 23.52 -9.57
#